data_AF-A0A4R5VDA1-F1
#
_entry.id   AF-A0A4R5VDA1-F1
#
_cell.length_a   1.000
_cell.length_b   1.000
_cell.length_c   1.000
_cell.angle_alpha   90.00
_cell.angle_beta   90.00
_cell.angle_gamma   90.00
#
_symmetry.space_group_name_H-M   'P 1'
#
loop_
_entity.id
_entity.type
_entity.pdbx_description
1 polymer ?
#
loop_
_entity_poly.entity_id
_entity_poly.type
_entity_poly.pdbx_seq_one_letter_code
_entity_poly.pdbx_strand_id
1 'polypeptide(L)'
;MENKTFAEMTDEELLIEKKKQKNSKIFHAVAIGFLAGTLIFGMGGWLMSPEKRIGFLIPMLIPVVFIYKILKGPKNDNGLEEVLKQRGLS
;
A
#
# COMPACT_ATOMS: atom_id res chain seq x y z
N MET A 1 -2.68 7.61 17.05
CA MET A 1 -1.54 6.98 17.74
C MET A 1 -0.55 8.10 17.98
N GLU A 2 -0.22 8.35 19.24
CA GLU A 2 0.77 9.36 19.61
C GLU A 2 2.06 9.12 18.82
N ASN A 3 2.60 10.20 18.24
CA ASN A 3 3.87 10.21 17.52
C ASN A 3 5.02 9.97 18.52
N LYS A 4 5.14 8.76 19.07
CA LYS A 4 6.40 8.32 19.66
C LYS A 4 7.42 8.32 18.54
N THR A 5 8.37 9.25 18.60
CA THR A 5 9.51 9.26 17.68
C THR A 5 10.23 7.93 17.78
N PHE A 6 10.63 7.31 16.65
CA PHE A 6 11.33 6.02 16.63
C PHE A 6 12.54 5.97 17.59
N ALA A 7 13.14 7.13 17.87
CA ALA A 7 14.22 7.29 18.83
C ALA A 7 13.86 6.92 20.29
N GLU A 8 12.60 6.97 20.68
CA GLU A 8 12.12 6.69 22.04
C GLU A 8 11.70 5.23 22.25
N MET A 9 11.62 4.44 21.16
CA MET A 9 11.22 3.04 21.21
C MET A 9 12.37 2.15 21.70
N THR A 10 12.04 1.04 22.38
CA THR A 10 13.02 0.00 22.71
C THR A 10 13.41 -0.81 21.47
N ASP A 11 14.50 -1.56 21.55
CA ASP A 11 14.98 -2.37 20.42
C ASP A 11 13.97 -3.44 19.99
N GLU A 12 13.24 -4.03 20.95
CA GLU A 12 12.16 -4.98 20.67
C GLU A 12 10.98 -4.31 19.95
N GLU A 13 10.56 -3.13 20.40
CA GLU A 13 9.50 -2.35 19.77
C GLU A 13 9.87 -1.94 18.33
N LEU A 14 11.13 -1.54 18.10
CA LEU A 14 11.65 -1.19 16.78
C LEU A 14 11.61 -2.38 15.80
N LEU A 15 11.97 -3.58 16.26
CA LEU A 15 11.91 -4.80 15.43
C LEU A 15 10.47 -5.21 15.09
N ILE A 16 9.54 -5.03 16.02
CA ILE A 16 8.10 -5.26 15.78
C ILE A 16 7.59 -4.28 14.72
N GLU A 17 7.93 -3.00 14.82
CA GLU A 17 7.50 -1.99 13.84
C GLU A 17 8.14 -2.23 12.46
N LYS A 18 9.41 -2.69 12.40
CA LYS A 18 10.09 -3.13 11.15
C LYS A 18 9.32 -4.26 10.47
N LYS A 19 8.90 -5.27 11.24
CA LYS A 19 8.12 -6.41 10.73
C LYS A 19 6.75 -5.98 10.23
N LYS A 20 6.06 -5.12 10.97
CA LYS A 20 4.76 -4.55 10.60
C LYS A 20 4.87 -3.72 9.31
N GLN A 21 5.90 -2.90 9.18
CA GLN A 21 6.18 -2.13 7.97
C GLN A 21 6.41 -3.05 6.77
N LYS A 22 7.25 -4.09 6.91
CA LYS A 22 7.46 -5.10 5.85
C LYS A 22 6.16 -5.78 5.43
N ASN A 23 5.35 -6.21 6.40
CA ASN A 23 4.06 -6.84 6.11
C ASN A 23 3.10 -5.86 5.40
N SER A 24 3.07 -4.59 5.81
CA SER A 24 2.27 -3.55 5.15
C SER A 24 2.70 -3.36 3.69
N LYS A 25 4.02 -3.33 3.41
CA LYS A 25 4.54 -3.22 2.03
C LYS A 25 4.08 -4.39 1.16
N ILE A 26 4.17 -5.62 1.67
CA ILE A 26 3.71 -6.81 0.95
C ILE A 26 2.20 -6.73 0.70
N PHE A 27 1.42 -6.39 1.73
CA PHE A 27 -0.02 -6.24 1.60
C PHE A 27 -0.39 -5.16 0.57
N HIS A 28 0.27 -4.00 0.60
CA HIS A 28 0.06 -2.95 -0.39
C HIS A 28 0.41 -3.40 -1.81
N ALA A 29 1.53 -4.11 -2.01
CA ALA A 29 1.91 -4.64 -3.32
C ALA A 29 0.87 -5.63 -3.85
N VAL A 30 0.42 -6.57 -3.01
CA VAL A 30 -0.61 -7.55 -3.36
C VAL A 30 -1.94 -6.87 -3.65
N ALA A 31 -2.37 -5.92 -2.81
CA ALA A 31 -3.61 -5.18 -3.00
C ALA A 31 -3.60 -4.36 -4.28
N ILE A 32 -2.50 -3.65 -4.58
CA ILE A 32 -2.34 -2.92 -5.84
C ILE A 32 -2.39 -3.88 -7.02
N GLY A 33 -1.67 -5.00 -6.97
CA GLY A 33 -1.69 -6.02 -8.03
C GLY A 33 -3.09 -6.57 -8.29
N PHE A 34 -3.83 -6.89 -7.23
CA PHE A 34 -5.22 -7.35 -7.33
C PHE A 34 -6.13 -6.28 -7.96
N LEU A 35 -6.07 -5.03 -7.47
CA LEU A 35 -6.88 -3.94 -7.99
C LEU A 35 -6.54 -3.61 -9.45
N ALA A 36 -5.26 -3.57 -9.80
CA ALA A 36 -4.79 -3.34 -11.17
C ALA A 36 -5.22 -4.49 -12.10
N GLY A 37 -5.08 -5.74 -11.67
CA GLY A 37 -5.55 -6.90 -12.42
C GLY A 37 -7.06 -6.86 -12.67
N THR A 38 -7.84 -6.47 -11.65
CA THR A 38 -9.29 -6.30 -11.77
C THR A 38 -9.65 -5.20 -12.77
N LEU A 39 -8.91 -4.10 -12.79
CA LEU A 39 -9.09 -3.03 -13.78
C LEU A 39 -8.78 -3.51 -15.20
N ILE A 40 -7.68 -4.21 -15.41
CA ILE A 40 -7.30 -4.73 -16.73
C ILE A 40 -8.34 -5.74 -17.23
N PHE A 41 -8.74 -6.69 -16.38
CA PHE A 41 -9.75 -7.68 -16.74
C PHE A 41 -11.12 -7.04 -17.01
N GLY A 42 -11.53 -6.09 -16.15
CA GLY A 42 -12.77 -5.35 -16.32
C GLY A 42 -12.79 -4.52 -17.61
N MET A 43 -11.70 -3.80 -17.91
CA MET A 43 -11.57 -3.05 -19.16
C MET A 43 -11.53 -3.97 -20.38
N GLY A 44 -10.83 -5.11 -20.31
CA GLY A 44 -10.78 -6.10 -21.37
C GLY A 44 -12.17 -6.66 -21.69
N GLY A 45 -12.92 -7.07 -20.67
CA GLY A 45 -14.31 -7.55 -20.82
C GLY A 45 -15.26 -6.47 -21.34
N TRP A 46 -15.12 -5.22 -20.88
CA TRP A 46 -15.93 -4.10 -21.36
C TRP A 46 -15.64 -3.76 -22.83
N LEU A 47 -14.37 -3.80 -23.25
CA LEU A 47 -13.96 -3.53 -24.63
C LEU A 47 -14.47 -4.61 -25.60
N MET A 48 -14.52 -5.86 -25.15
CA MET A 48 -15.06 -6.99 -25.92
C MET A 48 -16.59 -7.09 -25.90
N SER A 49 -17.27 -6.30 -25.08
CA SER A 49 -18.73 -6.33 -24.98
C SER A 49 -19.38 -5.56 -26.13
N PRO A 50 -20.38 -6.13 -26.82
CA PRO A 50 -21.09 -5.46 -27.91
C PRO A 50 -21.97 -4.29 -27.43
N GLU A 51 -22.48 -4.38 -26.19
CA GLU A 51 -23.18 -3.27 -25.53
C GLU A 51 -22.21 -2.44 -24.70
N LYS A 52 -21.87 -1.23 -25.17
CA LYS A 52 -21.02 -0.30 -24.44
C LYS A 52 -21.77 0.39 -23.31
N ARG A 53 -22.01 -0.33 -22.22
CA ARG A 53 -22.62 0.22 -21.01
C ARG A 53 -21.61 1.07 -20.26
N ILE A 54 -21.70 2.38 -20.46
CA ILE A 54 -20.83 3.39 -19.85
C ILE A 54 -20.93 3.37 -18.32
N GLY A 55 -22.07 2.93 -17.77
CA GLY A 55 -22.28 2.75 -16.32
C GLY A 55 -21.31 1.75 -15.67
N PHE A 56 -20.68 0.86 -16.44
CA PHE A 56 -19.64 -0.05 -15.94
C PHE A 56 -18.31 0.65 -15.60
N LEU A 57 -18.06 1.83 -16.17
CA LEU A 57 -16.84 2.61 -15.90
C LEU A 57 -16.88 3.27 -14.51
N ILE A 58 -18.07 3.58 -13.99
CA ILE A 58 -18.26 4.25 -12.70
C ILE A 58 -17.68 3.42 -11.53
N PRO A 59 -18.01 2.12 -11.36
CA PRO A 59 -17.43 1.30 -10.31
C PRO A 59 -15.92 1.04 -10.51
N MET A 60 -15.39 1.13 -11.73
CA MET A 60 -13.94 1.01 -11.97
C MET A 60 -13.12 2.20 -11.41
N LEU A 61 -13.74 3.35 -11.15
CA LEU A 61 -13.06 4.45 -10.47
C LEU A 61 -12.72 4.10 -9.01
N ILE A 62 -13.47 3.20 -8.38
CA ILE A 62 -13.26 2.81 -6.98
C ILE A 62 -11.85 2.19 -6.80
N PRO A 63 -11.46 1.12 -7.52
CA PRO A 63 -10.09 0.60 -7.48
C PRO A 63 -9.01 1.65 -7.69
N VAL A 64 -9.22 2.58 -8.62
CA VAL A 64 -8.24 3.64 -8.95
C VAL A 64 -8.01 4.56 -7.74
N VAL A 65 -9.08 4.99 -7.07
CA VAL A 65 -8.98 5.82 -5.86
C VAL A 65 -8.27 5.07 -4.74
N PHE A 66 -8.54 3.77 -4.57
CA PHE A 66 -7.86 2.94 -3.57
C PHE A 66 -6.36 2.81 -3.85
N ILE A 67 -5.96 2.54 -5.11
CA ILE A 67 -4.54 2.50 -5.51
C ILE A 67 -3.86 3.83 -5.20
N TYR A 68 -4.48 4.96 -5.59
CA TYR A 68 -3.94 6.29 -5.33
C TYR A 68 -3.75 6.54 -3.82
N LYS A 69 -4.73 6.15 -3.00
CA LYS A 69 -4.65 6.30 -1.55
C LYS A 69 -3.53 5.47 -0.94
N ILE A 70 -3.31 4.25 -1.43
CA ILE A 70 -2.22 3.37 -0.98
C ILE A 70 -0.86 3.97 -1.37
N LEU A 71 -0.71 4.46 -2.61
CA LEU A 71 0.53 5.05 -3.11
C LEU A 71 0.89 6.37 -2.41
N LYS A 72 -0.12 7.16 -2.03
CA LYS A 72 0.04 8.42 -1.28
C LYS A 72 0.20 8.21 0.24
N GLY A 73 0.10 6.97 0.71
CA GLY A 73 0.30 6.63 2.12
C GLY A 73 1.67 7.11 2.63
N PRO A 74 1.81 7.36 3.95
CA PRO A 74 3.03 7.89 4.52
C PRO A 74 4.21 6.93 4.27
N LYS A 75 5.18 7.36 3.47
CA LYS A 75 6.50 6.72 3.30
C LYS A 75 7.41 7.00 4.51
N ASN A 76 6.92 6.78 5.72
CA ASN A 76 7.67 7.10 6.95
C ASN A 76 8.76 6.04 7.27
N ASP A 77 9.33 5.42 6.24
CA ASP A 77 10.30 4.34 6.37
C ASP A 77 11.67 4.84 6.81
N ASN A 78 12.08 6.02 6.34
CA ASN A 78 13.44 6.51 6.49
C ASN A 78 13.81 6.71 7.97
N GLY A 79 12.87 7.23 8.78
CA GLY A 79 13.11 7.45 10.21
C GLY A 79 13.28 6.17 11.03
N LEU A 80 12.54 5.10 10.70
CA LEU A 80 12.69 3.81 11.36
C LEU A 80 14.01 3.13 10.95
N GLU A 81 14.33 3.19 9.66
CA GLU A 81 15.54 2.56 9.11
C GLU A 81 16.83 3.24 9.61
N GLU A 82 16.79 4.56 9.78
CA GLU A 82 17.90 5.33 10.34
C GLU A 82 18.19 4.95 11.80
N VAL A 83 17.16 4.87 12.65
CA VAL A 83 17.31 4.46 14.06
C VAL A 83 17.78 3.00 14.17
N LEU A 84 17.26 2.10 13.33
CA LEU A 84 17.71 0.70 13.29
C LEU A 84 19.19 0.58 12.90
N LYS A 85 19.68 1.39 11.95
CA LYS A 85 21.10 1.42 11.56
C LYS A 85 21.98 1.99 12.66
N GLN A 86 21.56 3.09 13.30
CA GLN A 86 22.30 3.70 14.40
C GLN A 86 22.49 2.74 15.58
N ARG A 87 21.52 1.86 15.84
CA ARG A 87 21.57 0.86 16.94
C ARG A 87 22.12 -0.50 16.53
N GLY A 88 22.56 -0.69 15.28
CA GLY A 88 23.11 -1.98 14.81
C GLY A 88 22.08 -3.11 14.67
N LEU A 89 20.78 -2.77 14.55
CA LEU A 89 19.66 -3.70 14.43
C LEU A 89 19.17 -3.89 12.97
N SER A 90 19.86 -3.24 12.02
CA SER A 90 19.49 -3.22 10.60
C SER A 90 20.01 -4.41 9.84
#